data_AF-A0A0Q6GRV9-F1
#
_entry.id   AF-A0A0Q6GRV9-F1
#
_cell.length_a   1.000
_cell.length_b   1.000
_cell.length_c   1.000
_cell.angle_alpha   90.00
_cell.angle_beta   90.00
_cell.angle_gamma   90.00
#
_symmetry.space_group_name_H-M   'P 1'
#
loop_
_entity.id
_entity.type
_entity.pdbx_description
1 polymer ?
#
loop_
_entity_poly.entity_id
_entity_poly.type
_entity_poly.pdbx_seq_one_letter_code
_entity_poly.pdbx_strand_id
1 'polypeptide(L)'
;MNAFPSFKLSGVAIPSNASDMLDEICEHFVEHAEVERAGDVAILRSPAGLARIGIDTGRLLIDLDCPSPEMLHISRTILAEHLFYFAEDQPFELTWSEATSLSVPPNLREVTVVSAHDITPHMRRVIFSCVDITPFTEGDMHVRLLVPPKGRTPVWPGFRDDGRISWPEGEDELVVRVYTIRAIDEGRKELTIDFLQHPTPGVPTPGADFARDAQPGDIAGLMGPGGGHVPEARSMLLIGDESALPAIARIAAEAPAGTRMRAIIEVGDGAEEQPLPTNGVLDVRWLHRSSYPQDAARTLLAEAERAVDAVADDTFIWAACEKDDIRVIRAQLKARGHDRKKMYVAWYWEKAS
;
A
#
# COMPACT_ATOMS: atom_id res chain seq x y z
N MET A 1 -16.66 19.15 24.95
CA MET A 1 -15.46 18.80 24.16
C MET A 1 -14.58 17.95 25.04
N ASN A 2 -14.69 16.62 24.95
CA ASN A 2 -13.75 15.75 25.64
C ASN A 2 -12.43 15.88 24.90
N ALA A 3 -11.42 16.44 25.56
CA ALA A 3 -10.05 16.42 25.04
C ALA A 3 -9.66 14.94 24.94
N PHE A 4 -9.47 14.44 23.72
CA PHE A 4 -8.83 13.14 23.52
C PHE A 4 -7.45 13.17 24.20
N PRO A 5 -6.98 12.04 24.73
CA PRO A 5 -5.62 11.97 25.25
C PRO A 5 -4.64 12.38 24.15
N SER A 6 -3.67 13.23 24.51
CA SER A 6 -2.63 13.75 23.63
C SER A 6 -1.31 13.11 24.04
N PHE A 7 -0.64 12.47 23.07
CA PHE A 7 0.65 11.84 23.22
C PHE A 7 1.66 12.63 22.41
N LYS A 8 2.75 13.07 23.06
CA LYS A 8 3.68 14.03 22.47
C LYS A 8 5.08 13.47 22.39
N LEU A 9 5.79 13.87 21.35
CA LEU A 9 7.21 13.58 21.17
C LEU A 9 7.87 14.75 20.46
N SER A 10 9.06 15.13 20.90
CA SER A 10 9.87 16.13 20.20
C SER A 10 11.10 15.49 19.57
N GLY A 11 11.56 16.02 18.45
CA GLY A 11 12.74 15.58 17.73
C GLY A 11 13.57 16.74 17.22
N VAL A 12 14.85 16.48 16.99
CA VAL A 12 15.77 17.43 16.36
C VAL A 12 16.43 16.73 15.18
N ALA A 13 16.24 17.28 13.99
CA ALA A 13 16.93 16.86 12.78
C ALA A 13 17.98 17.89 12.36
N ILE A 14 19.15 17.42 11.95
CA ILE A 14 20.28 18.23 11.48
C ILE A 14 20.57 17.83 10.03
N PRO A 15 19.87 18.43 9.06
CA PRO A 15 20.17 18.26 7.64
C PRO A 15 21.28 19.19 7.17
N SER A 16 21.82 18.91 5.98
CA SER A 16 22.78 19.82 5.32
C SER A 16 22.14 21.17 4.95
N ASN A 17 20.84 21.19 4.63
CA ASN A 17 20.05 22.40 4.49
C ASN A 17 18.64 22.20 5.07
N ALA A 18 18.31 22.93 6.14
CA ALA A 18 17.01 22.83 6.82
C ALA A 18 15.84 23.43 6.02
N SER A 19 16.09 24.46 5.21
CA SER A 19 15.02 25.06 4.39
C SER A 19 14.60 24.08 3.29
N ASP A 20 15.56 23.57 2.53
CA ASP A 20 15.29 22.65 1.42
C ASP A 20 14.62 21.37 1.93
N MET A 21 15.12 20.80 3.03
CA MET A 21 14.51 19.63 3.67
C MET A 21 13.06 19.89 4.10
N LEU A 22 12.76 21.07 4.64
CA LEU A 22 11.39 21.41 5.06
C LEU A 22 10.45 21.61 3.87
N ASP A 23 10.96 22.15 2.77
CA ASP A 23 10.20 22.31 1.53
C ASP A 23 9.90 20.95 0.89
N GLU A 24 10.87 20.02 0.84
CA GLU A 24 10.68 18.62 0.40
C GLU A 24 9.61 17.89 1.24
N ILE A 25 9.65 18.03 2.57
CA ILE A 25 8.60 17.48 3.46
C ILE A 25 7.23 18.06 3.09
N CYS A 26 7.15 19.39 2.92
CA CYS A 26 5.89 20.03 2.59
C CYS A 26 5.34 19.55 1.26
N GLU A 27 6.17 19.48 0.22
CA GLU A 27 5.77 19.04 -1.12
C GLU A 27 5.32 17.57 -1.12
N HIS A 28 6.05 16.71 -0.42
CA HIS A 28 5.75 15.28 -0.37
C HIS A 28 4.44 14.98 0.37
N PHE A 29 4.21 15.61 1.53
CA PHE A 29 3.10 15.25 2.40
C PHE A 29 1.76 15.86 2.00
N VAL A 30 1.67 16.74 0.99
CA VAL A 30 0.38 17.30 0.51
C VAL A 30 -0.59 16.20 0.06
N GLU A 31 -0.07 15.05 -0.41
CA GLU A 31 -0.91 13.91 -0.82
C GLU A 31 -1.47 13.11 0.37
N HIS A 32 -0.92 13.31 1.57
CA HIS A 32 -1.19 12.49 2.77
C HIS A 32 -1.71 13.28 3.97
N ALA A 33 -1.56 14.61 3.96
CA ALA A 33 -1.91 15.49 5.07
C ALA A 33 -2.35 16.87 4.56
N GLU A 34 -3.10 17.59 5.39
CA GLU A 34 -3.24 19.04 5.23
C GLU A 34 -1.92 19.69 5.66
N VAL A 35 -1.27 20.36 4.71
CA VAL A 35 0.05 20.99 4.93
C VAL A 35 -0.10 22.51 4.91
N GLU A 36 0.32 23.16 5.99
CA GLU A 36 0.41 24.61 6.11
C GLU A 36 1.88 25.02 6.26
N ARG A 37 2.40 25.82 5.32
CA ARG A 37 3.77 26.36 5.34
C ARG A 37 3.72 27.87 5.58
N ALA A 38 4.43 28.35 6.61
CA ALA A 38 4.53 29.76 6.95
C ALA A 38 5.95 30.12 7.41
N GLY A 39 6.73 30.72 6.50
CA GLY A 39 8.11 31.13 6.79
C GLY A 39 8.97 29.93 7.18
N ASP A 40 9.48 29.91 8.40
CA ASP A 40 10.34 28.84 8.93
C ASP A 40 9.56 27.71 9.62
N VAL A 41 8.23 27.70 9.56
CA VAL A 41 7.39 26.68 10.20
C VAL A 41 6.51 25.96 9.18
N ALA A 42 6.35 24.65 9.35
CA ALA A 42 5.36 23.82 8.69
C ALA A 42 4.47 23.12 9.72
N ILE A 43 3.19 22.95 9.41
CA ILE A 43 2.24 22.17 10.19
C ILE A 43 1.59 21.16 9.25
N LEU A 44 1.66 19.89 9.62
CA LEU A 44 1.06 18.77 8.91
C LEU A 44 -0.05 18.21 9.80
N ARG A 45 -1.28 18.13 9.27
CA ARG A 45 -2.44 17.53 9.97
C ARG A 45 -2.95 16.34 9.20
N SER A 46 -3.08 15.22 9.90
CA SER A 46 -3.66 13.98 9.36
C SER A 46 -4.48 13.28 10.45
N PRO A 47 -5.23 12.22 10.10
CA PRO A 47 -5.89 11.37 11.11
C PRO A 47 -4.91 10.76 12.13
N ALA A 48 -3.62 10.61 11.79
CA ALA A 48 -2.59 10.12 12.70
C ALA A 48 -2.16 11.17 13.74
N GLY A 49 -2.45 12.45 13.52
CA GLY A 49 -2.13 13.53 14.45
C GLY A 49 -1.55 14.77 13.76
N LEU A 50 -0.88 15.58 14.56
CA LEU A 50 -0.23 16.82 14.14
C LEU A 50 1.28 16.68 14.22
N ALA A 51 1.97 17.08 13.16
CA ALA A 51 3.41 17.33 13.18
C ALA A 51 3.67 18.82 12.93
N ARG A 52 4.36 19.47 13.86
CA ARG A 52 4.86 20.85 13.70
C ARG A 52 6.36 20.77 13.52
N ILE A 53 6.87 21.37 12.45
CA ILE A 53 8.29 21.37 12.12
C ILE A 53 8.74 22.81 11.94
N GLY A 54 9.72 23.25 12.72
CA GLY A 54 10.25 24.61 12.69
C GLY A 54 11.76 24.63 12.42
N ILE A 55 12.25 25.63 11.69
CA ILE A 55 13.69 25.85 11.52
C ILE A 55 14.20 26.66 12.71
N ASP A 56 15.25 26.16 13.37
CA ASP A 56 16.03 26.92 14.35
C ASP A 56 17.52 26.72 14.08
N THR A 57 18.25 27.82 13.86
CA THR A 57 19.70 27.83 13.64
C THR A 57 20.23 26.75 12.67
N GLY A 58 19.50 26.50 11.58
CA GLY A 58 19.87 25.52 10.55
C GLY A 58 19.50 24.06 10.89
N ARG A 59 18.69 23.84 11.93
CA ARG A 59 18.15 22.55 12.35
C ARG A 59 16.64 22.55 12.22
N LEU A 60 16.04 21.36 12.18
CA LEU A 60 14.60 21.18 12.26
C LEU A 60 14.22 20.74 13.67
N LEU A 61 13.37 21.54 14.32
CA LEU A 61 12.68 21.20 15.56
C LEU A 61 11.33 20.59 15.21
N ILE A 62 11.11 19.36 15.64
CA ILE A 62 9.93 18.57 15.30
C ILE A 62 9.12 18.36 16.59
N ASP A 63 7.84 18.63 16.56
CA ASP A 63 6.88 18.30 17.61
C ASP A 63 5.74 17.46 17.03
N LEU A 64 5.53 16.28 17.60
CA LEU A 64 4.41 15.40 17.28
C LEU A 64 3.37 15.46 18.40
N ASP A 65 2.09 15.50 18.03
CA ASP A 65 0.95 15.44 18.93
C ASP A 65 -0.12 14.52 18.33
N CYS A 66 -0.28 13.33 18.92
CA CYS A 66 -1.08 12.24 18.36
C CYS A 66 -2.12 11.71 19.36
N PRO A 67 -3.22 11.11 18.88
CA PRO A 67 -4.33 10.67 19.74
C PRO A 67 -4.07 9.36 20.49
N SER A 68 -3.02 8.62 20.12
CA SER A 68 -2.63 7.37 20.77
C SER A 68 -1.11 7.13 20.71
N PRO A 69 -0.55 6.26 21.58
CA PRO A 69 0.85 5.87 21.50
C PRO A 69 1.22 5.21 20.16
N GLU A 70 0.32 4.41 19.60
CA GLU A 70 0.53 3.74 18.30
C GLU A 70 0.62 4.76 17.17
N MET A 71 -0.27 5.76 17.16
CA MET A 71 -0.24 6.83 16.15
C MET A 71 0.95 7.77 16.31
N LEU A 72 1.36 8.05 17.55
CA LEU A 72 2.61 8.78 17.83
C LEU A 72 3.81 8.02 17.25
N HIS A 73 3.84 6.70 17.47
CA HIS A 73 4.89 5.84 16.95
C HIS A 73 4.90 5.82 15.41
N ILE A 74 3.74 5.60 14.78
CA ILE A 74 3.61 5.61 13.32
C ILE A 74 4.06 6.96 12.73
N SER A 75 3.63 8.07 13.33
CA SER A 75 4.01 9.41 12.88
C SER A 75 5.51 9.66 12.99
N ARG A 76 6.14 9.22 14.10
CA ARG A 76 7.60 9.25 14.26
C ARG A 76 8.29 8.49 13.14
N THR A 77 7.90 7.24 12.90
CA THR A 77 8.55 6.37 11.91
C THR A 77 8.38 6.91 10.50
N ILE A 78 7.17 7.31 10.12
CA ILE A 78 6.90 7.90 8.80
C ILE A 78 7.78 9.13 8.58
N LEU A 79 7.81 10.06 9.53
CA LEU A 79 8.60 11.28 9.37
C LEU A 79 10.10 10.97 9.32
N ALA A 80 10.61 10.06 10.17
CA ALA A 80 12.00 9.64 10.16
C ALA A 80 12.42 9.02 8.82
N GLU A 81 11.65 8.07 8.28
CA GLU A 81 11.96 7.42 7.00
C GLU A 81 12.03 8.44 5.86
N HIS A 82 11.11 9.42 5.81
CA HIS A 82 11.13 10.45 4.76
C HIS A 82 12.29 11.42 4.92
N LEU A 83 12.61 11.86 6.14
CA LEU A 83 13.75 12.73 6.40
C LEU A 83 15.07 12.09 5.94
N PHE A 84 15.28 10.80 6.24
CA PHE A 84 16.46 10.06 5.76
C PHE A 84 16.41 9.84 4.25
N TYR A 85 15.24 9.57 3.67
CA TYR A 85 15.08 9.44 2.23
C TYR A 85 15.47 10.72 1.48
N PHE A 86 14.99 11.88 1.92
CA PHE A 86 15.31 13.18 1.32
C PHE A 86 16.76 13.61 1.56
N ALA A 87 17.39 13.15 2.64
CA ALA A 87 18.80 13.42 2.89
C ALA A 87 19.72 12.66 1.91
N GLU A 88 19.26 11.53 1.36
CA GLU A 88 20.05 10.65 0.50
C GLU A 88 21.42 10.31 1.12
N ASP A 89 22.52 10.64 0.43
CA ASP A 89 23.89 10.44 0.88
C ASP A 89 24.46 11.62 1.68
N GLN A 90 23.68 12.68 1.90
CA GLN A 90 24.13 13.86 2.64
C GLN A 90 24.21 13.57 4.15
N PRO A 91 25.15 14.18 4.88
CA PRO A 91 25.19 14.08 6.34
C PRO A 91 23.86 14.50 6.95
N PHE A 92 23.27 13.60 7.74
CA PHE A 92 21.99 13.79 8.39
C PHE A 92 21.95 13.08 9.74
N GLU A 93 21.52 13.81 10.77
CA GLU A 93 21.29 13.27 12.10
C GLU A 93 19.85 13.55 12.54
N LEU A 94 19.21 12.57 13.18
CA LEU A 94 17.88 12.72 13.78
C LEU A 94 17.91 12.11 15.18
N THR A 95 17.44 12.86 16.17
CA THR A 95 17.33 12.42 17.56
C THR A 95 15.96 12.76 18.11
N TRP A 96 15.37 11.84 18.86
CA TRP A 96 14.08 12.01 19.53
C TRP A 96 14.27 12.24 21.02
N SER A 97 13.36 12.99 21.65
CA SER A 97 13.41 13.28 23.08
C SER A 97 13.26 12.03 23.96
N GLU A 98 12.60 11.00 23.42
CA GLU A 98 12.36 9.73 24.08
C GLU A 98 12.54 8.56 23.10
N ALA A 99 13.20 7.50 23.58
CA ALA A 99 13.26 6.24 22.86
C ALA A 99 11.88 5.55 22.84
N THR A 100 11.67 4.67 21.87
CA THR A 100 10.48 3.82 21.85
C THR A 100 10.54 2.75 22.94
N SER A 101 9.44 2.52 23.64
CA SER A 101 9.30 1.37 24.55
C SER A 101 8.76 0.11 23.85
N LEU A 102 8.28 0.25 22.61
CA LEU A 102 7.80 -0.87 21.81
C LEU A 102 8.96 -1.71 21.30
N SER A 103 8.82 -3.04 21.36
CA SER A 103 9.79 -3.99 20.80
C SER A 103 9.52 -4.33 19.33
N VAL A 104 8.29 -4.15 18.85
CA VAL A 104 7.85 -4.44 17.49
C VAL A 104 6.94 -3.32 16.96
N PRO A 105 6.89 -3.09 15.63
CA PRO A 105 5.94 -2.17 14.98
C PRO A 105 4.50 -2.42 15.44
N PRO A 106 3.77 -1.38 15.90
CA PRO A 106 2.41 -1.56 16.40
C PRO A 106 1.43 -2.01 15.31
N ASN A 107 1.76 -1.72 14.05
CA ASN A 107 1.04 -2.13 12.84
C ASN A 107 1.52 -3.49 12.29
N LEU A 108 2.36 -4.23 13.00
CA LEU A 108 2.73 -5.60 12.66
C LEU A 108 1.82 -6.58 13.40
N ARG A 109 1.32 -7.57 12.66
CA ARG A 109 0.57 -8.71 13.18
C ARG A 109 1.20 -9.99 12.68
N GLU A 110 1.58 -10.86 13.60
CA GLU A 110 1.92 -12.24 13.27
C GLU A 110 0.65 -12.98 12.83
N VAL A 111 0.78 -13.75 11.76
CA VAL A 111 -0.29 -14.55 11.18
C VAL A 111 0.18 -15.96 10.88
N THR A 112 -0.77 -16.90 10.85
CA THR A 112 -0.48 -18.30 10.56
C THR A 112 -1.27 -18.75 9.34
N VAL A 113 -0.63 -19.42 8.39
CA VAL A 113 -1.31 -20.01 7.24
C VAL A 113 -2.29 -21.07 7.73
N VAL A 114 -3.55 -20.93 7.35
CA VAL A 114 -4.63 -21.91 7.59
C VAL A 114 -4.72 -22.86 6.43
N SER A 115 -4.68 -22.34 5.19
CA SER A 115 -4.72 -23.16 3.98
C SER A 115 -4.20 -22.38 2.77
N ALA A 116 -3.77 -23.10 1.73
CA ALA A 116 -3.38 -22.54 0.44
C ALA A 116 -3.89 -23.44 -0.70
N HIS A 117 -4.50 -22.85 -1.72
CA HIS A 117 -5.04 -23.56 -2.89
C HIS A 117 -5.12 -22.66 -4.12
N ASP A 118 -5.10 -23.27 -5.30
CA ASP A 118 -5.22 -22.54 -6.57
C ASP A 118 -6.71 -22.28 -6.85
N ILE A 119 -7.05 -21.02 -7.17
CA ILE A 119 -8.42 -20.61 -7.55
C ILE A 119 -8.57 -20.47 -9.08
N THR A 120 -7.45 -20.23 -9.75
CA THR A 120 -7.24 -20.34 -11.21
C THR A 120 -5.83 -20.90 -11.44
N PRO A 121 -5.46 -21.34 -12.66
CA PRO A 121 -4.13 -21.91 -12.90
C PRO A 121 -2.96 -21.02 -12.45
N HIS A 122 -3.10 -19.69 -12.53
CA HIS A 122 -2.08 -18.73 -12.13
C HIS A 122 -2.46 -17.84 -10.94
N MET A 123 -3.56 -18.12 -10.22
CA MET A 123 -3.89 -17.42 -8.99
C MET A 123 -4.00 -18.39 -7.82
N ARG A 124 -3.16 -18.18 -6.81
CA ARG A 124 -3.14 -18.99 -5.59
C ARG A 124 -3.65 -18.20 -4.41
N ARG A 125 -4.67 -18.72 -3.73
CA ARG A 125 -5.23 -18.14 -2.52
C ARG A 125 -4.55 -18.72 -1.29
N VAL A 126 -4.10 -17.85 -0.39
CA VAL A 126 -3.63 -18.23 0.95
C VAL A 126 -4.52 -17.57 1.99
N ILE A 127 -5.02 -18.38 2.91
CA ILE A 127 -5.83 -17.93 4.04
C ILE A 127 -4.96 -17.95 5.29
N PHE A 128 -4.97 -16.85 6.03
CA PHE A 128 -4.21 -16.65 7.25
C PHE A 128 -5.14 -16.45 8.43
N SER A 129 -4.85 -17.06 9.58
CA SER A 129 -5.46 -16.69 10.84
C SER A 129 -4.66 -15.57 11.50
N CYS A 130 -5.36 -14.66 12.18
CA CYS A 130 -4.74 -13.59 12.95
C CYS A 130 -5.47 -13.43 14.30
N VAL A 131 -4.71 -13.29 15.39
CA VAL A 131 -5.30 -13.17 16.74
C VAL A 131 -6.18 -11.93 16.85
N ASP A 132 -5.70 -10.82 16.28
CA ASP A 132 -6.36 -9.51 16.24
C ASP A 132 -6.42 -8.99 14.80
N ILE A 133 -7.58 -9.17 14.18
CA ILE A 133 -7.88 -8.71 12.82
C ILE A 133 -8.38 -7.27 12.76
N THR A 134 -8.70 -6.66 13.90
CA THR A 134 -9.37 -5.35 13.99
C THR A 134 -8.68 -4.26 13.17
N PRO A 135 -7.33 -4.18 13.11
CA PRO A 135 -6.66 -3.19 12.27
C PRO A 135 -6.93 -3.33 10.77
N PHE A 136 -7.40 -4.48 10.29
CA PHE A 136 -7.59 -4.78 8.88
C PHE A 136 -9.04 -4.65 8.41
N THR A 137 -10.01 -4.64 9.32
CA THR A 137 -11.46 -4.67 8.99
C THR A 137 -11.96 -3.38 8.34
N GLU A 138 -11.25 -2.27 8.56
CA GLU A 138 -11.60 -0.96 8.01
C GLU A 138 -10.37 -0.29 7.40
N GLY A 139 -10.60 0.59 6.43
CA GLY A 139 -9.56 1.43 5.85
C GLY A 139 -8.84 0.80 4.67
N ASP A 140 -7.51 0.76 4.77
CA ASP A 140 -6.64 0.52 3.62
C ASP A 140 -6.63 -0.93 3.13
N MET A 141 -6.28 -1.14 1.86
CA MET A 141 -6.43 -2.43 1.21
C MET A 141 -5.20 -3.33 1.24
N HIS A 142 -4.00 -2.76 1.36
CA HIS A 142 -2.76 -3.52 1.18
C HIS A 142 -2.00 -3.73 2.48
N VAL A 143 -1.20 -4.78 2.52
CA VAL A 143 -0.30 -5.12 3.61
C VAL A 143 1.06 -5.47 3.05
N ARG A 144 2.12 -5.16 3.80
CA ARG A 144 3.42 -5.78 3.58
C ARG A 144 3.38 -7.17 4.23
N LEU A 145 3.48 -8.21 3.41
CA LEU A 145 3.75 -9.56 3.83
C LEU A 145 5.25 -9.71 4.12
N LEU A 146 5.57 -10.12 5.34
CA LEU A 146 6.91 -10.40 5.84
C LEU A 146 7.03 -11.92 6.00
N VAL A 147 7.83 -12.55 5.15
CA VAL A 147 8.05 -14.00 5.18
C VAL A 147 9.42 -14.29 5.80
N PRO A 148 9.47 -15.00 6.94
CA PRO A 148 10.72 -15.40 7.55
C PRO A 148 11.41 -16.52 6.74
N PRO A 149 12.74 -16.66 6.84
CA PRO A 149 13.45 -17.78 6.26
C PRO A 149 12.92 -19.13 6.77
N LYS A 150 12.74 -20.10 5.87
CA LYS A 150 12.20 -21.42 6.21
C LYS A 150 13.04 -22.11 7.28
N GLY A 151 12.37 -22.72 8.26
CA GLY A 151 13.01 -23.51 9.32
C GLY A 151 13.66 -22.69 10.44
N ARG A 152 13.46 -21.37 10.47
CA ARG A 152 13.94 -20.49 11.54
C ARG A 152 12.77 -19.91 12.34
N THR A 153 13.01 -19.59 13.60
CA THR A 153 12.09 -18.78 14.39
C THR A 153 12.04 -17.38 13.81
N PRO A 154 10.86 -16.77 13.56
CA PRO A 154 10.77 -15.44 13.01
C PRO A 154 11.46 -14.40 13.91
N VAL A 155 12.26 -13.54 13.30
CA VAL A 155 12.75 -12.30 13.92
C VAL A 155 11.98 -11.16 13.27
N TRP A 156 11.17 -10.44 14.04
CA TRP A 156 10.38 -9.33 13.52
C TRP A 156 11.19 -8.02 13.52
N PRO A 157 10.86 -7.06 12.62
CA PRO A 157 11.48 -5.75 12.65
C PRO A 157 11.30 -5.09 14.01
N GLY A 158 12.33 -4.36 14.45
CA GLY A 158 12.29 -3.50 15.63
C GLY A 158 12.44 -2.04 15.22
N PHE A 159 13.10 -1.26 16.05
CA PHE A 159 13.31 0.16 15.84
C PHE A 159 14.76 0.56 16.01
N ARG A 160 15.15 1.58 15.26
CA ARG A 160 16.40 2.31 15.45
C ARG A 160 16.16 3.47 16.42
N ASP A 161 17.22 3.96 17.05
CA ASP A 161 17.14 5.12 17.95
C ASP A 161 16.67 6.39 17.23
N ASP A 162 16.94 6.49 15.92
CA ASP A 162 16.48 7.58 15.05
C ASP A 162 14.99 7.48 14.65
N GLY A 163 14.28 6.46 15.13
CA GLY A 163 12.84 6.24 14.90
C GLY A 163 12.50 5.46 13.64
N ARG A 164 13.47 5.09 12.79
CA ARG A 164 13.22 4.22 11.62
C ARG A 164 13.04 2.76 12.02
N ILE A 165 12.55 1.95 11.08
CA ILE A 165 12.43 0.50 11.27
C ILE A 165 13.82 -0.15 11.23
N SER A 166 14.08 -1.02 12.21
CA SER A 166 15.26 -1.89 12.21
C SER A 166 14.86 -3.25 11.63
N TRP A 167 15.21 -3.49 10.38
CA TRP A 167 14.92 -4.75 9.70
C TRP A 167 15.93 -5.84 10.09
N PRO A 168 15.51 -7.10 10.24
CA PRO A 168 16.43 -8.23 10.39
C PRO A 168 17.34 -8.36 9.15
N GLU A 169 18.60 -8.70 9.37
CA GLU A 169 19.63 -8.83 8.33
C GLU A 169 20.28 -10.23 8.38
N GLY A 170 20.98 -10.62 7.32
CA GLY A 170 21.73 -11.87 7.26
C GLY A 170 20.83 -13.10 7.22
N GLU A 171 21.06 -14.08 8.10
CA GLU A 171 20.29 -15.33 8.11
C GLU A 171 18.82 -15.18 8.53
N ASP A 172 18.46 -14.02 9.10
CA ASP A 172 17.10 -13.71 9.54
C ASP A 172 16.39 -12.72 8.59
N GLU A 173 17.02 -12.36 7.46
CA GLU A 173 16.46 -11.43 6.47
C GLU A 173 15.07 -11.87 6.00
N LEU A 174 14.11 -10.94 6.09
CA LEU A 174 12.71 -11.20 5.72
C LEU A 174 12.48 -10.89 4.25
N VAL A 175 11.74 -11.77 3.56
CA VAL A 175 11.15 -11.38 2.27
C VAL A 175 9.99 -10.44 2.56
N VAL A 176 10.05 -9.22 2.00
CA VAL A 176 8.98 -8.22 2.14
C VAL A 176 8.32 -7.98 0.79
N ARG A 177 7.01 -8.20 0.68
CA ARG A 177 6.22 -7.92 -0.53
C ARG A 177 4.87 -7.31 -0.18
N VAL A 178 4.38 -6.40 -1.01
CA VAL A 178 3.06 -5.79 -0.81
C VAL A 178 2.00 -6.66 -1.49
N TYR A 179 0.92 -6.94 -0.77
CA TYR A 179 -0.22 -7.68 -1.28
C TYR A 179 -1.53 -7.03 -0.84
N THR A 180 -2.58 -7.24 -1.63
CA THR A 180 -3.94 -6.85 -1.25
C THR A 180 -4.55 -7.86 -0.30
N ILE A 181 -5.14 -7.39 0.79
CA ILE A 181 -6.10 -8.19 1.56
C ILE A 181 -7.33 -8.36 0.68
N ARG A 182 -7.58 -9.58 0.20
CA ARG A 182 -8.68 -9.91 -0.72
C ARG A 182 -10.03 -9.96 -0.01
N ALA A 183 -10.06 -10.50 1.20
CA ALA A 183 -11.27 -10.66 2.01
C ALA A 183 -10.90 -10.88 3.48
N ILE A 184 -11.84 -10.56 4.36
CA ILE A 184 -11.70 -10.73 5.80
C ILE A 184 -12.95 -11.47 6.30
N ASP A 185 -12.73 -12.52 7.08
CA ASP A 185 -13.78 -13.22 7.83
C ASP A 185 -13.60 -12.92 9.31
N GLU A 186 -14.42 -12.00 9.83
CA GLU A 186 -14.33 -11.58 11.23
C GLU A 186 -14.67 -12.68 12.23
N GLY A 187 -15.63 -13.54 11.88
CA GLY A 187 -16.07 -14.64 12.73
C GLY A 187 -14.98 -15.69 12.93
N ARG A 188 -14.21 -15.96 11.87
CA ARG A 188 -13.08 -16.91 11.89
C ARG A 188 -11.74 -16.25 12.22
N LYS A 189 -11.69 -14.92 12.24
CA LYS A 189 -10.46 -14.13 12.34
C LYS A 189 -9.44 -14.49 11.26
N GLU A 190 -9.93 -14.59 10.03
CA GLU A 190 -9.13 -14.99 8.88
C GLU A 190 -9.00 -13.86 7.86
N LEU A 191 -7.81 -13.73 7.27
CA LEU A 191 -7.52 -12.87 6.14
C LEU A 191 -7.20 -13.72 4.92
N THR A 192 -7.73 -13.31 3.78
CA THR A 192 -7.43 -13.94 2.49
C THR A 192 -6.50 -13.04 1.69
N ILE A 193 -5.45 -13.61 1.11
CA ILE A 193 -4.59 -12.95 0.14
C ILE A 193 -4.46 -13.85 -1.10
N ASP A 194 -4.61 -13.25 -2.27
CA ASP A 194 -4.46 -13.92 -3.56
C ASP A 194 -3.10 -13.55 -4.18
N PHE A 195 -2.37 -14.56 -4.65
CA PHE A 195 -1.01 -14.47 -5.14
C PHE A 195 -0.96 -14.90 -6.60
N LEU A 196 -0.61 -13.96 -7.48
CA LEU A 196 -0.32 -14.27 -8.88
C LEU A 196 0.92 -15.17 -8.96
N GLN A 197 0.76 -16.33 -9.56
CA GLN A 197 1.82 -17.30 -9.85
C GLN A 197 2.39 -17.03 -11.24
N HIS A 198 3.57 -16.40 -11.28
CA HIS A 198 4.21 -15.92 -12.50
C HIS A 198 5.67 -16.41 -12.59
N PRO A 199 5.91 -17.74 -12.54
CA PRO A 199 7.26 -18.28 -12.57
C PRO A 199 7.95 -17.86 -13.88
N THR A 200 9.11 -17.24 -13.75
CA THR A 200 9.96 -16.89 -14.90
C THR A 200 11.29 -17.62 -14.75
N PRO A 201 11.74 -18.40 -15.75
CA PRO A 201 12.97 -19.18 -15.64
C PRO A 201 14.16 -18.30 -15.23
N GLY A 202 14.81 -18.67 -14.12
CA GLY A 202 15.98 -17.95 -13.60
C GLY A 202 15.67 -16.65 -12.85
N VAL A 203 14.41 -16.26 -12.70
CA VAL A 203 14.00 -15.05 -11.96
C VAL A 203 13.26 -15.47 -10.69
N PRO A 204 13.79 -15.14 -9.49
CA PRO A 204 13.12 -15.46 -8.24
C PRO A 204 11.85 -14.61 -8.07
N THR A 205 10.77 -15.23 -7.62
CA THR A 205 9.48 -14.58 -7.37
C THR A 205 9.09 -14.80 -5.91
N PRO A 206 9.85 -14.25 -4.94
CA PRO A 206 9.89 -14.77 -3.57
C PRO A 206 8.53 -14.71 -2.85
N GLY A 207 7.67 -13.76 -3.19
CA GLY A 207 6.31 -13.72 -2.67
C GLY A 207 5.39 -14.80 -3.26
N ALA A 208 5.47 -15.05 -4.58
CA ALA A 208 4.75 -16.14 -5.22
C ALA A 208 5.31 -17.51 -4.80
N ASP A 209 6.63 -17.61 -4.61
CA ASP A 209 7.34 -18.80 -4.12
C ASP A 209 6.87 -19.19 -2.71
N PHE A 210 6.75 -18.20 -1.81
CA PHE A 210 6.16 -18.41 -0.49
C PHE A 210 4.75 -18.98 -0.62
N ALA A 211 3.87 -18.32 -1.39
CA ALA A 211 2.48 -18.76 -1.51
C ALA A 211 2.35 -20.16 -2.13
N ARG A 212 3.15 -20.47 -3.16
CA ARG A 212 3.21 -21.80 -3.80
C ARG A 212 3.51 -22.88 -2.77
N ASP A 213 4.51 -22.62 -1.93
CA ASP A 213 5.02 -23.62 -0.98
C ASP A 213 4.24 -23.62 0.35
N ALA A 214 3.42 -22.61 0.61
CA ALA A 214 2.73 -22.38 1.88
C ALA A 214 1.96 -23.62 2.35
N GLN A 215 2.21 -24.01 3.59
CA GLN A 215 1.54 -25.10 4.29
C GLN A 215 0.78 -24.57 5.52
N PRO A 216 -0.33 -25.23 5.91
CA PRO A 216 -0.97 -24.95 7.19
C PRO A 216 0.05 -24.98 8.35
N GLY A 217 0.06 -23.91 9.16
CA GLY A 217 1.00 -23.74 10.26
C GLY A 217 2.21 -22.85 9.95
N ASP A 218 2.48 -22.52 8.69
CA ASP A 218 3.55 -21.57 8.34
C ASP A 218 3.26 -20.19 8.93
N ILE A 219 4.29 -19.54 9.46
CA ILE A 219 4.19 -18.23 10.13
C ILE A 219 4.66 -17.13 9.17
N ALA A 220 3.93 -16.01 9.15
CA ALA A 220 4.31 -14.79 8.46
C ALA A 220 3.91 -13.56 9.29
N GLY A 221 4.41 -12.39 8.90
CA GLY A 221 3.99 -11.11 9.44
C GLY A 221 3.18 -10.32 8.41
N LEU A 222 2.12 -9.65 8.83
CA LEU A 222 1.45 -8.61 8.06
C LEU A 222 1.71 -7.27 8.72
N MET A 223 2.32 -6.34 7.97
CA MET A 223 2.53 -4.98 8.41
C MET A 223 1.64 -4.01 7.61
N GLY A 224 0.78 -3.26 8.30
CA GLY A 224 -0.25 -2.41 7.69
C GLY A 224 -1.56 -2.41 8.50
N PRO A 225 -2.72 -2.24 7.84
CA PRO A 225 -2.88 -2.02 6.40
C PRO A 225 -2.35 -0.64 5.96
N GLY A 226 -2.12 -0.46 4.68
CA GLY A 226 -1.66 0.78 4.09
C GLY A 226 -1.92 0.82 2.58
N GLY A 227 -2.30 1.98 2.07
CA GLY A 227 -2.44 2.24 0.63
C GLY A 227 -3.70 1.63 0.02
N GLY A 228 -4.35 2.43 -0.84
CA GLY A 228 -5.61 2.07 -1.48
C GLY A 228 -6.76 1.95 -0.47
N HIS A 229 -7.98 2.25 -0.90
CA HIS A 229 -9.18 2.02 -0.11
C HIS A 229 -10.30 1.62 -1.07
N VAL A 230 -11.35 0.98 -0.56
CA VAL A 230 -12.56 0.76 -1.35
C VAL A 230 -13.22 2.12 -1.57
N PRO A 231 -13.31 2.62 -2.82
CA PRO A 231 -13.81 3.97 -3.05
C PRO A 231 -15.30 4.07 -2.76
N GLU A 232 -15.74 5.18 -2.18
CA GLU A 232 -17.17 5.51 -2.13
C GLU A 232 -17.54 6.36 -3.34
N ALA A 233 -18.10 5.74 -4.38
CA ALA A 233 -18.51 6.43 -5.60
C ALA A 233 -19.77 5.80 -6.21
N ARG A 234 -20.55 6.61 -6.96
CA ARG A 234 -21.74 6.11 -7.68
C ARG A 234 -21.37 5.38 -8.98
N SER A 235 -20.27 5.79 -9.61
CA SER A 235 -19.75 5.24 -10.87
C SER A 235 -18.25 5.02 -10.73
N MET A 236 -17.76 3.85 -11.15
CA MET A 236 -16.35 3.49 -11.12
C MET A 236 -15.88 2.87 -12.43
N LEU A 237 -14.66 3.22 -12.83
CA LEU A 237 -13.89 2.52 -13.85
C LEU A 237 -12.71 1.83 -13.16
N LEU A 238 -12.64 0.51 -13.22
CA LEU A 238 -11.62 -0.33 -12.62
C LEU A 238 -10.73 -0.90 -13.72
N ILE A 239 -9.42 -0.69 -13.66
CA ILE A 239 -8.47 -1.13 -14.68
C ILE A 239 -7.32 -1.87 -14.01
N GLY A 240 -6.95 -3.04 -14.54
CA GLY A 240 -5.74 -3.71 -14.08
C GLY A 240 -5.42 -5.02 -14.78
N ASP A 241 -4.31 -5.63 -14.37
CA ASP A 241 -3.91 -6.98 -14.73
C ASP A 241 -4.14 -7.96 -13.57
N GLU A 242 -3.63 -9.19 -13.64
CA GLU A 242 -3.82 -10.18 -12.58
C GLU A 242 -3.25 -9.75 -11.22
N SER A 243 -2.23 -8.89 -11.19
CA SER A 243 -1.69 -8.38 -9.93
C SER A 243 -2.69 -7.49 -9.19
N ALA A 244 -3.57 -6.82 -9.93
CA ALA A 244 -4.60 -5.92 -9.41
C ALA A 244 -5.97 -6.58 -9.25
N LEU A 245 -6.19 -7.74 -9.87
CA LEU A 245 -7.43 -8.50 -9.78
C LEU A 245 -7.91 -8.74 -8.33
N PRO A 246 -7.06 -9.06 -7.33
CA PRO A 246 -7.50 -9.20 -5.94
C PRO A 246 -8.12 -7.91 -5.36
N ALA A 247 -7.58 -6.75 -5.72
CA ALA A 247 -8.10 -5.46 -5.29
C ALA A 247 -9.41 -5.09 -6.00
N ILE A 248 -9.47 -5.29 -7.32
CA ILE A 248 -10.71 -5.11 -8.10
C ILE A 248 -11.83 -6.00 -7.54
N ALA A 249 -11.51 -7.25 -7.21
CA ALA A 249 -12.46 -8.20 -6.66
C ALA A 249 -12.94 -7.84 -5.25
N ARG A 250 -12.06 -7.25 -4.41
CA ARG A 250 -12.46 -6.70 -3.11
C ARG A 250 -13.35 -5.47 -3.26
N ILE A 251 -12.97 -4.52 -4.13
CA ILE A 251 -13.79 -3.33 -4.42
C ILE A 251 -15.18 -3.74 -4.91
N ALA A 252 -15.27 -4.69 -5.84
CA ALA A 252 -16.55 -5.18 -6.34
C ALA A 252 -17.43 -5.78 -5.23
N ALA A 253 -16.84 -6.57 -4.32
CA ALA A 253 -17.55 -7.23 -3.24
C ALA A 253 -18.03 -6.26 -2.15
N GLU A 254 -17.25 -5.22 -1.86
CA GLU A 254 -17.53 -4.24 -0.79
C GLU A 254 -18.26 -2.99 -1.31
N ALA A 255 -18.38 -2.80 -2.62
CA ALA A 255 -19.09 -1.68 -3.22
C ALA A 255 -20.56 -1.60 -2.71
N PRO A 256 -21.03 -0.41 -2.29
CA PRO A 256 -22.40 -0.22 -1.87
C PRO A 256 -23.41 -0.59 -2.96
N ALA A 257 -24.60 -1.03 -2.55
CA ALA A 257 -25.67 -1.34 -3.47
C ALA A 257 -26.00 -0.12 -4.36
N GLY A 258 -26.23 -0.37 -5.66
CA GLY A 258 -26.50 0.67 -6.65
C GLY A 258 -25.25 1.35 -7.25
N THR A 259 -24.05 1.00 -6.79
CA THR A 259 -22.80 1.40 -7.46
C THR A 259 -22.73 0.80 -8.86
N ARG A 260 -22.42 1.63 -9.87
CA ARG A 260 -22.16 1.18 -11.25
C ARG A 260 -20.66 1.06 -11.44
N MET A 261 -20.21 -0.07 -11.92
CA MET A 261 -18.79 -0.36 -12.13
C MET A 261 -18.60 -0.92 -13.53
N ARG A 262 -17.52 -0.48 -14.17
CA ARG A 262 -16.98 -1.11 -15.37
C ARG A 262 -15.56 -1.54 -15.06
N ALA A 263 -15.23 -2.80 -15.26
CA ALA A 263 -13.89 -3.33 -15.08
C ALA A 263 -13.27 -3.72 -16.43
N ILE A 264 -12.01 -3.36 -16.64
CA ILE A 264 -11.17 -3.84 -17.75
C ILE A 264 -10.01 -4.59 -17.11
N ILE A 265 -9.97 -5.90 -17.29
CA ILE A 265 -9.04 -6.78 -16.59
C ILE A 265 -8.28 -7.61 -17.60
N GLU A 266 -6.96 -7.47 -17.64
CA GLU A 266 -6.10 -8.33 -18.44
C GLU A 266 -5.67 -9.57 -17.66
N VAL A 267 -5.81 -10.73 -18.29
CA VAL A 267 -5.38 -12.01 -17.76
C VAL A 267 -4.66 -12.84 -18.83
N GLY A 268 -3.94 -13.88 -18.42
CA GLY A 268 -3.27 -14.82 -19.34
C GLY A 268 -4.23 -15.41 -20.39
N ASP A 269 -5.34 -16.00 -19.93
CA ASP A 269 -6.38 -16.58 -20.79
C ASP A 269 -7.73 -16.71 -20.05
N GLY A 270 -8.73 -17.29 -20.72
CA GLY A 270 -10.07 -17.45 -20.16
C GLY A 270 -10.16 -18.36 -18.93
N ALA A 271 -9.17 -19.20 -18.63
CA ALA A 271 -9.14 -20.01 -17.41
C ALA A 271 -8.75 -19.20 -16.16
N GLU A 272 -8.23 -17.98 -16.35
CA GLU A 272 -7.92 -17.03 -15.28
C GLU A 272 -9.10 -16.12 -14.91
N GLU A 273 -10.21 -16.19 -15.64
CA GLU A 273 -11.41 -15.43 -15.29
C GLU A 273 -12.00 -15.90 -13.96
N GLN A 274 -12.36 -14.95 -13.11
CA GLN A 274 -12.89 -15.20 -11.78
C GLN A 274 -14.29 -14.60 -11.60
N PRO A 275 -15.18 -15.23 -10.82
CA PRO A 275 -16.42 -14.59 -10.42
C PRO A 275 -16.12 -13.38 -9.52
N LEU A 276 -16.70 -12.23 -9.87
CA LEU A 276 -16.59 -10.98 -9.11
C LEU A 276 -17.95 -10.63 -8.49
N PRO A 277 -18.30 -11.21 -7.32
CA PRO A 277 -19.58 -10.94 -6.68
C PRO A 277 -19.67 -9.47 -6.27
N THR A 278 -20.87 -8.90 -6.38
CA THR A 278 -21.13 -7.50 -6.02
C THR A 278 -22.58 -7.29 -5.62
N ASN A 279 -22.82 -6.29 -4.77
CA ASN A 279 -24.16 -5.75 -4.49
C ASN A 279 -24.54 -4.62 -5.46
N GLY A 280 -23.61 -4.17 -6.31
CA GLY A 280 -23.81 -3.16 -7.34
C GLY A 280 -24.13 -3.76 -8.72
N VAL A 281 -23.79 -3.01 -9.76
CA VAL A 281 -23.81 -3.45 -11.16
C VAL A 281 -22.38 -3.41 -11.67
N LEU A 282 -21.85 -4.56 -12.10
CA LEU A 282 -20.50 -4.67 -12.63
C LEU A 282 -20.53 -5.23 -14.05
N ASP A 283 -20.02 -4.46 -15.00
CA ASP A 283 -19.72 -4.90 -16.37
C ASP A 283 -18.23 -5.19 -16.47
N VAL A 284 -17.86 -6.43 -16.79
CA VAL A 284 -16.45 -6.87 -16.86
C VAL A 284 -16.06 -7.14 -18.30
N ARG A 285 -15.00 -6.47 -18.74
CA ARG A 285 -14.30 -6.77 -19.98
C ARG A 285 -12.99 -7.47 -19.66
N TRP A 286 -12.95 -8.78 -19.88
CA TRP A 286 -11.73 -9.57 -19.82
C TRP A 286 -10.93 -9.39 -21.11
N LEU A 287 -9.63 -9.17 -20.96
CA LEU A 287 -8.66 -9.17 -22.05
C LEU A 287 -7.74 -10.37 -21.86
N HIS A 288 -7.61 -11.22 -22.88
CA HIS A 288 -6.83 -12.45 -22.79
C HIS A 288 -5.52 -12.30 -23.56
N ARG A 289 -4.39 -12.30 -22.86
CA ARG A 289 -3.07 -12.16 -23.49
C ARG A 289 -2.78 -13.26 -24.51
N SER A 290 -3.26 -14.47 -24.27
CA SER A 290 -3.14 -15.61 -25.21
C SER A 290 -3.84 -15.39 -26.56
N SER A 291 -4.81 -14.47 -26.62
CA SER A 291 -5.57 -14.16 -27.84
C SER A 291 -5.04 -12.93 -28.58
N TYR A 292 -4.00 -12.28 -28.05
CA TYR A 292 -3.44 -11.11 -28.69
C TYR A 292 -2.66 -11.47 -29.97
N PRO A 293 -2.73 -10.63 -31.01
CA PRO A 293 -1.79 -10.71 -32.13
C PRO A 293 -0.33 -10.69 -31.63
N GLN A 294 0.57 -11.39 -32.32
CA GLN A 294 1.97 -11.51 -31.90
C GLN A 294 2.73 -10.17 -31.83
N ASP A 295 2.27 -9.18 -32.58
CA ASP A 295 2.78 -7.80 -32.64
C ASP A 295 1.99 -6.82 -31.77
N ALA A 296 0.91 -7.26 -31.12
CA ALA A 296 0.17 -6.41 -30.20
C ALA A 296 1.00 -6.14 -28.94
N ALA A 297 1.12 -4.86 -28.61
CA ALA A 297 1.77 -4.40 -27.39
C ALA A 297 0.81 -3.52 -26.61
N ARG A 298 0.85 -3.64 -25.28
CA ARG A 298 0.13 -2.76 -24.35
C ARG A 298 -1.38 -2.69 -24.65
N THR A 299 -2.00 -3.83 -24.97
CA THR A 299 -3.45 -3.91 -25.26
C THR A 299 -4.29 -3.40 -24.09
N LEU A 300 -3.93 -3.77 -22.85
CA LEU A 300 -4.57 -3.23 -21.64
C LEU A 300 -4.53 -1.70 -21.62
N LEU A 301 -3.36 -1.09 -21.86
CA LEU A 301 -3.23 0.37 -21.92
C LEU A 301 -4.14 0.98 -23.00
N ALA A 302 -4.12 0.45 -24.22
CA ALA A 302 -4.93 0.98 -25.31
C ALA A 302 -6.44 0.94 -24.98
N GLU A 303 -6.90 -0.08 -24.26
CA GLU A 303 -8.28 -0.18 -23.78
C GLU A 303 -8.56 0.75 -22.60
N ALA A 304 -7.59 0.91 -21.69
CA ALA A 304 -7.65 1.84 -20.58
C ALA A 304 -7.77 3.28 -21.07
N GLU A 305 -6.93 3.73 -22.02
CA GLU A 305 -6.96 5.08 -22.57
C GLU A 305 -8.32 5.42 -23.18
N ARG A 306 -8.87 4.51 -23.99
CA ARG A 306 -10.21 4.66 -24.58
C ARG A 306 -11.31 4.74 -23.52
N ALA A 307 -11.21 3.93 -22.48
CA ALA A 307 -12.19 3.92 -21.41
C ALA A 307 -12.13 5.20 -20.57
N VAL A 308 -10.92 5.66 -20.23
CA VAL A 308 -10.67 6.93 -19.54
C VAL A 308 -11.21 8.11 -20.33
N ASP A 309 -11.06 8.12 -21.66
CA ASP A 309 -11.59 9.20 -22.50
C ASP A 309 -13.13 9.22 -22.55
N ALA A 310 -13.76 8.06 -22.39
CA ALA A 310 -15.20 7.89 -22.54
C ALA A 310 -16.02 8.08 -21.24
N VAL A 311 -15.38 8.09 -20.07
CA VAL A 311 -16.08 8.25 -18.78
C VAL A 311 -16.42 9.70 -18.48
N ALA A 312 -17.46 9.89 -17.66
CA ALA A 312 -17.84 11.20 -17.13
C ALA A 312 -16.86 11.66 -16.04
N ASP A 313 -16.70 12.98 -15.88
CA ASP A 313 -15.73 13.60 -14.97
C ASP A 313 -15.99 13.30 -13.48
N ASP A 314 -17.18 12.78 -13.13
CA ASP A 314 -17.52 12.36 -11.77
C ASP A 314 -17.28 10.85 -11.51
N THR A 315 -16.84 10.11 -12.52
CA THR A 315 -16.48 8.69 -12.37
C THR A 315 -15.21 8.56 -11.54
N PHE A 316 -15.24 7.68 -10.54
CA PHE A 316 -14.02 7.32 -9.81
C PHE A 316 -13.19 6.37 -10.67
N ILE A 317 -11.92 6.69 -10.91
CA ILE A 317 -11.02 5.87 -11.73
C ILE A 317 -10.03 5.15 -10.83
N TRP A 318 -10.13 3.83 -10.77
CA TRP A 318 -9.19 2.98 -10.07
C TRP A 318 -8.36 2.22 -11.11
N ALA A 319 -7.04 2.40 -11.11
CA ALA A 319 -6.15 1.73 -12.04
C ALA A 319 -4.89 1.23 -11.33
N ALA A 320 -4.59 -0.06 -11.48
CA ALA A 320 -3.32 -0.63 -11.05
C ALA A 320 -2.83 -1.73 -11.98
N CYS A 321 -1.58 -1.62 -12.43
CA CYS A 321 -0.90 -2.60 -13.28
C CYS A 321 0.61 -2.29 -13.32
N GLU A 322 1.25 -2.56 -14.45
CA GLU A 322 2.65 -2.25 -14.73
C GLU A 322 2.94 -0.73 -14.72
N LYS A 323 4.15 -0.37 -14.27
CA LYS A 323 4.61 1.00 -14.04
C LYS A 323 4.50 1.94 -15.24
N ASP A 324 4.92 1.54 -16.43
CA ASP A 324 4.90 2.40 -17.61
C ASP A 324 3.49 2.61 -18.16
N ASP A 325 2.60 1.63 -18.03
CA ASP A 325 1.17 1.79 -18.35
C ASP A 325 0.51 2.80 -17.40
N ILE A 326 0.77 2.67 -16.10
CA ILE A 326 0.26 3.58 -15.08
C ILE A 326 0.77 5.02 -15.27
N ARG A 327 2.02 5.19 -15.70
CA ARG A 327 2.57 6.52 -16.04
C ARG A 327 1.78 7.20 -17.16
N VAL A 328 1.41 6.45 -18.21
CA VAL A 328 0.61 6.98 -19.32
C VAL A 328 -0.80 7.34 -18.86
N ILE A 329 -1.47 6.43 -18.14
CA ILE A 329 -2.82 6.67 -17.59
C ILE A 329 -2.83 7.93 -16.70
N ARG A 330 -1.84 8.06 -15.81
CA ARG A 330 -1.74 9.23 -14.92
C ARG A 330 -1.53 10.53 -15.70
N ALA A 331 -0.72 10.51 -16.76
CA ALA A 331 -0.49 11.67 -17.61
C ALA A 331 -1.77 12.09 -18.36
N GLN A 332 -2.55 11.13 -18.87
CA GLN A 332 -3.84 11.39 -19.53
C GLN A 332 -4.85 12.03 -18.56
N LEU A 333 -5.00 11.48 -17.36
CA LEU A 333 -5.89 12.02 -16.32
C LEU A 333 -5.51 13.44 -15.91
N LYS A 334 -4.20 13.71 -15.77
CA LYS A 334 -3.68 15.05 -15.50
C LYS A 334 -4.01 16.02 -16.64
N ALA A 335 -3.79 15.62 -17.89
CA ALA A 335 -4.08 16.45 -19.06
C ALA A 335 -5.58 16.77 -19.18
N ARG A 336 -6.44 15.85 -18.75
CA ARG A 336 -7.90 16.02 -18.72
C ARG A 336 -8.39 16.85 -17.52
N GLY A 337 -7.53 17.11 -16.54
CA GLY A 337 -7.91 17.81 -15.30
C GLY A 337 -8.82 16.98 -14.40
N HIS A 338 -8.70 15.64 -14.43
CA HIS A 338 -9.52 14.75 -13.60
C HIS A 338 -9.27 15.03 -12.11
N ASP A 339 -10.34 15.04 -11.33
CA ASP A 339 -10.26 15.34 -9.90
C ASP A 339 -9.40 14.30 -9.17
N ARG A 340 -8.35 14.76 -8.48
CA ARG A 340 -7.44 13.91 -7.71
C ARG A 340 -8.15 13.12 -6.61
N LYS A 341 -9.28 13.60 -6.12
CA LYS A 341 -10.12 12.90 -5.12
C LYS A 341 -10.98 11.80 -5.74
N LYS A 342 -11.05 11.72 -7.06
CA LYS A 342 -11.83 10.73 -7.83
C LYS A 342 -10.94 9.78 -8.61
N MET A 343 -9.73 9.54 -8.13
CA MET A 343 -8.87 8.55 -8.73
C MET A 343 -7.94 7.87 -7.71
N TYR A 344 -7.63 6.61 -7.99
CA TYR A 344 -6.52 5.87 -7.40
C TYR A 344 -5.74 5.24 -8.55
N VAL A 345 -4.49 5.66 -8.75
CA VAL A 345 -3.66 5.22 -9.88
C VAL A 345 -2.28 4.87 -9.34
N ALA A 346 -1.99 3.58 -9.23
CA ALA A 346 -0.78 3.06 -8.60
C ALA A 346 -0.17 1.93 -9.44
N TRP A 347 1.15 1.82 -9.52
CA TRP A 347 1.77 0.67 -10.16
C TRP A 347 2.04 -0.42 -9.13
N TYR A 348 1.75 -1.66 -9.47
CA TYR A 348 1.93 -2.81 -8.58
C TYR A 348 3.22 -3.55 -8.86
N TRP A 349 3.73 -3.44 -10.08
CA TRP A 349 4.97 -4.05 -10.49
C TRP A 349 5.64 -3.22 -11.58
N GLU A 350 6.91 -3.51 -11.79
CA GLU A 350 7.73 -2.93 -12.85
C GLU A 350 8.40 -4.09 -13.56
N LYS A 351 8.38 -4.07 -14.88
CA LYS A 351 9.10 -5.07 -15.65
C LYS A 351 10.60 -4.86 -15.45
N ALA A 352 11.34 -5.92 -15.10
CA ALA A 352 12.79 -5.87 -15.03
C ALA A 352 13.35 -5.40 -16.40
N SER A 353 14.18 -4.36 -16.35
CA SER A 353 14.81 -3.74 -17.54
C SER A 353 15.81 -4.65 -18.23
#